data_AF-A0AAD4TLZ5-F1
#
_entry.id   AF-A0AAD4TLZ5-F1
#
_cell.length_a   1.000
_cell.length_b   1.000
_cell.length_c   1.000
_cell.angle_alpha   90.00
_cell.angle_beta   90.00
_cell.angle_gamma   90.00
#
_symmetry.space_group_name_H-M   'P 1'
#
loop_
_entity.id
_entity.type
_entity.pdbx_description
1 polymer ?
#
loop_
_entity_poly.entity_id
_entity_poly.type
_entity_poly.pdbx_seq_one_letter_code
_entity_poly.pdbx_strand_id
1 'polypeptide(L)'
;MADYYQMRLEQLREELLELRGQLTALLNDWDPFLDGEGVIRNYLVLLDTTNPKIHETRSDVHVDLSILRALLPKLKDEYAEAEKEYFNAQLSNIYGYRKRSVMLRELQGVLVKKIPDELRKWIKRLLVDDEWADILRVSDEKEENLMRQARSKGISLTKQTIDPEQFKVDDDLDLVRDRFTDYLNGFTAEIRKTEEILCAFSDIPEMCQSVENLLTFLENTSLSFPDDSINEIEESPDVHH
;
A
#
# COMPACT_ATOMS: atom_id res chain seq x y z
N MET A 1 7.28 18.89 -38.68
CA MET A 1 7.76 17.99 -37.60
C MET A 1 8.32 18.77 -36.42
N ALA A 2 9.20 19.77 -36.62
CA ALA A 2 9.73 20.59 -35.52
C ALA A 2 8.64 21.30 -34.69
N ASP A 3 7.64 21.91 -35.33
CA ASP A 3 6.55 22.63 -34.64
C ASP A 3 5.69 21.73 -33.74
N TYR A 4 5.52 20.45 -34.12
CA TYR A 4 4.79 19.47 -33.31
C TYR A 4 5.54 19.11 -32.03
N TYR A 5 6.87 18.94 -32.11
CA TYR A 5 7.69 18.64 -30.93
C TYR A 5 7.79 19.84 -29.99
N GLN A 6 7.83 21.05 -30.54
CA GLN A 6 7.83 22.29 -29.75
C GLN A 6 6.51 22.45 -28.99
N MET A 7 5.37 22.34 -29.69
CA MET A 7 4.04 22.43 -29.08
C MET A 7 3.83 21.34 -28.01
N ARG A 8 4.30 20.11 -28.27
CA ARG A 8 4.21 19.03 -27.27
C ARG A 8 5.07 19.31 -26.04
N LEU A 9 6.26 19.90 -26.21
CA LEU A 9 7.13 20.26 -25.09
C LEU A 9 6.52 21.37 -24.24
N GLU A 10 5.92 22.38 -24.85
CA GLU A 10 5.19 23.45 -24.15
C GLU A 10 4.04 22.88 -23.31
N GLN A 11 3.25 21.98 -23.90
CA GLN A 11 2.17 21.30 -23.18
C GLN A 11 2.70 20.50 -21.97
N LEU A 12 3.79 19.74 -22.14
CA LEU A 12 4.38 18.95 -21.05
C LEU A 12 4.93 19.85 -19.92
N ARG A 13 5.39 21.06 -20.24
CA ARG A 13 5.84 22.04 -19.24
C ARG A 13 4.68 22.63 -18.46
N GLU A 14 3.56 22.93 -19.12
CA GLU A 14 2.33 23.36 -18.44
C GLU A 14 1.80 22.26 -17.52
N GLU A 15 1.75 21.01 -17.99
CA GLU A 15 1.37 19.85 -17.19
C GLU A 15 2.31 19.68 -15.97
N LEU A 16 3.63 19.85 -16.16
CA LEU A 16 4.59 19.77 -15.05
C LEU A 16 4.39 20.90 -14.04
N LEU A 17 4.13 22.12 -14.49
CA LEU A 17 3.88 23.26 -13.61
C LEU A 17 2.63 23.04 -12.75
N GLU A 18 1.56 22.51 -13.33
CA GLU A 18 0.35 22.14 -12.61
C GLU A 18 0.63 21.06 -11.56
N LEU A 19 1.31 19.97 -11.95
CA LEU A 19 1.66 18.88 -11.05
C LEU A 19 2.59 19.32 -9.92
N ARG A 20 3.54 20.24 -10.17
CA ARG A 20 4.37 20.87 -9.12
C ARG A 20 3.50 21.58 -8.09
N GLY A 21 2.51 22.34 -8.54
CA GLY A 21 1.58 23.05 -7.65
C GLY A 21 0.75 22.09 -6.81
N GLN A 22 0.15 21.08 -7.44
CA GLN A 22 -0.65 20.05 -6.76
C GLN A 22 0.19 19.26 -5.73
N LEU A 23 1.39 18.82 -6.13
CA LEU A 23 2.27 18.05 -5.26
C LEU A 23 2.83 18.89 -4.10
N THR A 24 3.14 20.17 -4.34
CA THR A 24 3.54 21.09 -3.26
C THR A 24 2.40 21.28 -2.25
N ALA A 25 1.15 21.43 -2.72
CA ALA A 25 0.00 21.50 -1.84
C ALA A 25 -0.18 20.21 -1.03
N LEU A 26 -0.07 19.04 -1.68
CA LEU A 26 -0.13 17.73 -1.03
C LEU A 26 0.97 17.55 0.03
N LEU A 27 2.19 18.02 -0.23
CA LEU A 27 3.30 17.95 0.73
C LEU A 27 3.08 18.86 1.94
N ASN A 28 2.40 19.99 1.77
CA ASN A 28 2.07 20.92 2.86
C ASN A 28 0.91 20.41 3.73
N ASP A 29 -0.07 19.73 3.13
CA ASP A 29 -1.23 19.15 3.79
C ASP A 29 -1.27 17.65 3.55
N TRP A 30 -0.30 16.95 4.15
CA TRP A 30 -0.12 15.52 3.96
C TRP A 30 -1.18 14.73 4.77
N ASP A 31 -2.29 14.40 4.12
CA ASP A 31 -3.31 13.43 4.58
C ASP A 31 -3.03 12.06 3.91
N PRO A 32 -3.51 10.91 4.45
CA PRO A 32 -3.09 9.58 4.00
C PRO A 32 -3.16 9.39 2.48
N PHE A 33 -2.13 8.70 1.99
CA PHE A 33 -1.72 8.49 0.59
C PHE A 33 -2.82 8.31 -0.49
N LEU A 34 -4.00 7.80 -0.15
CA LEU A 34 -5.03 7.36 -1.10
C LEU A 34 -5.60 8.48 -1.99
N ASP A 35 -5.65 9.72 -1.51
CA ASP A 35 -6.18 10.84 -2.30
C ASP A 35 -5.11 11.52 -3.20
N GLY A 36 -3.83 11.27 -2.94
CA GLY A 36 -2.69 11.91 -3.61
C GLY A 36 -1.88 11.02 -4.57
N GLU A 37 -2.09 9.70 -4.56
CA GLU A 37 -1.29 8.75 -5.35
C GLU A 37 -1.25 9.12 -6.84
N GLY A 38 -2.40 9.44 -7.43
CA GLY A 38 -2.50 9.75 -8.86
C GLY A 38 -1.64 10.96 -9.25
N VAL A 39 -1.61 12.00 -8.40
CA VAL A 39 -0.80 13.20 -8.61
C VAL A 39 0.69 12.85 -8.53
N ILE A 40 1.10 12.08 -7.51
CA ILE A 40 2.49 11.64 -7.33
C ILE A 40 2.92 10.81 -8.54
N ARG A 41 2.14 9.80 -8.94
CA ARG A 41 2.45 8.91 -10.06
C ARG A 41 2.57 9.69 -11.37
N ASN A 42 1.63 10.59 -11.66
CA ASN A 42 1.66 11.40 -12.88
C ASN A 42 2.89 12.32 -12.92
N TYR A 43 3.24 12.93 -11.79
CA TYR A 43 4.45 13.75 -11.67
C TYR A 43 5.73 12.95 -11.92
N LEU A 44 5.87 11.78 -11.28
CA LEU A 44 7.04 10.91 -11.47
C LEU A 44 7.14 10.41 -12.90
N VAL A 45 6.04 9.94 -13.49
CA VAL A 45 6.00 9.51 -14.90
C VAL A 45 6.39 10.65 -15.83
N LEU A 46 5.87 11.85 -15.61
CA LEU A 46 6.21 13.00 -16.43
C LEU A 46 7.70 13.35 -16.34
N LEU A 47 8.31 13.27 -15.16
CA LEU A 47 9.75 13.49 -15.02
C LEU A 47 10.61 12.35 -15.60
N ASP A 48 10.23 11.09 -15.39
CA ASP A 48 10.98 9.91 -15.88
C ASP A 48 10.90 9.74 -17.39
N THR A 49 9.77 10.09 -18.01
CA THR A 49 9.52 9.85 -19.44
C THR A 49 9.88 11.02 -20.34
N THR A 50 10.19 12.19 -19.79
CA THR A 50 10.36 13.40 -20.61
C THR A 50 11.81 13.71 -20.97
N ASN A 51 11.95 14.25 -22.18
CA ASN A 51 13.15 14.86 -22.74
C ASN A 51 13.85 15.76 -21.70
N PRO A 52 15.20 15.72 -21.56
CA PRO A 52 15.96 16.62 -20.66
C PRO A 52 15.72 18.12 -20.90
N LYS A 53 15.02 18.47 -21.99
CA LYS A 53 14.55 19.83 -22.29
C LYS A 53 13.27 20.25 -21.57
N ILE A 54 12.63 19.39 -20.76
CA ILE A 54 11.44 19.80 -20.00
C ILE A 54 11.78 20.92 -19.01
N HIS A 55 12.96 20.86 -18.39
CA HIS A 55 13.56 21.95 -17.64
C HIS A 55 14.17 22.98 -18.59
N GLU A 56 13.74 24.25 -18.49
CA GLU A 56 14.35 25.35 -19.25
C GLU A 56 15.56 25.93 -18.54
N THR A 57 15.47 25.98 -17.22
CA THR A 57 16.43 26.67 -16.36
C THR A 57 16.98 25.76 -15.29
N ARG A 58 18.09 26.17 -14.68
CA ARG A 58 18.61 25.51 -13.48
C ARG A 58 17.62 25.64 -12.32
N SER A 59 16.93 26.76 -12.22
CA SER A 59 15.86 26.98 -11.25
C SER A 59 14.75 25.93 -11.36
N ASP A 60 14.34 25.55 -12.58
CA ASP A 60 13.32 24.50 -12.77
C ASP A 60 13.77 23.15 -12.19
N VAL A 61 15.04 22.79 -12.42
CA VAL A 61 15.62 21.56 -11.87
C VAL A 61 15.65 21.61 -10.35
N HIS A 62 16.00 22.77 -9.75
CA HIS A 62 16.04 22.95 -8.30
C HIS A 62 14.66 22.84 -7.64
N VAL A 63 13.60 23.32 -8.31
CA VAL A 63 12.22 23.16 -7.82
C VAL A 63 11.88 21.67 -7.71
N ASP A 64 12.12 20.88 -8.76
CA ASP A 64 11.81 19.46 -8.74
C ASP A 64 12.69 18.69 -7.75
N LEU A 65 13.97 19.04 -7.63
CA LEU A 65 14.84 18.49 -6.59
C LEU A 65 14.30 18.75 -5.17
N SER A 66 13.81 19.97 -4.91
CA SER A 66 13.22 20.31 -3.62
C SER A 66 11.96 19.48 -3.34
N ILE A 67 11.08 19.34 -4.34
CA ILE A 67 9.84 18.56 -4.24
C ILE A 67 10.17 17.08 -3.99
N LEU A 68 11.06 16.48 -4.78
CA LEU A 68 11.43 15.06 -4.66
C LEU A 68 12.12 14.77 -3.31
N ARG A 69 12.97 15.68 -2.82
CA ARG A 69 13.61 15.54 -1.50
C ARG A 69 12.61 15.60 -0.35
N ALA A 70 11.54 16.38 -0.49
CA ALA A 70 10.46 16.44 0.49
C ALA A 70 9.52 15.21 0.38
N LEU A 71 9.29 14.72 -0.84
CA LEU A 71 8.43 13.57 -1.12
C LEU A 71 9.04 12.24 -0.65
N LEU A 72 10.34 12.01 -0.88
CA LEU A 72 10.98 10.73 -0.54
C LEU A 72 10.78 10.28 0.91
N PRO A 73 11.02 11.11 1.95
CA PRO A 73 10.82 10.68 3.33
C PRO A 73 9.34 10.37 3.60
N LYS A 74 8.40 11.13 3.02
CA LYS A 74 6.96 10.88 3.16
C LYS A 74 6.57 9.52 2.59
N LEU A 75 7.01 9.21 1.37
CA LEU A 75 6.77 7.90 0.77
C LEU A 75 7.41 6.75 1.56
N LYS A 76 8.59 6.98 2.15
CA LYS A 76 9.25 5.98 3.01
C LYS A 76 8.49 5.74 4.31
N ASP A 77 7.94 6.80 4.92
CA ASP A 77 7.11 6.70 6.11
C ASP A 77 5.79 5.96 5.80
N GLU A 78 5.11 6.33 4.71
CA GLU A 78 3.91 5.61 4.23
C GLU A 78 4.22 4.15 3.91
N TYR A 79 5.35 3.87 3.27
CA TYR A 79 5.79 2.50 3.01
C TYR A 79 5.99 1.72 4.30
N ALA A 80 6.61 2.33 5.33
CA ALA A 80 6.82 1.67 6.61
C ALA A 80 5.50 1.37 7.33
N GLU A 81 4.52 2.28 7.28
CA GLU A 81 3.18 2.02 7.82
C GLU A 81 2.44 0.94 7.01
N ALA A 82 2.47 1.03 5.68
CA ALA A 82 1.88 0.02 4.80
C ALA A 82 2.54 -1.37 4.98
N GLU A 83 3.85 -1.44 5.20
CA GLU A 83 4.56 -2.69 5.49
C GLU A 83 4.07 -3.28 6.83
N LYS A 84 3.87 -2.46 7.86
CA LYS A 84 3.26 -2.92 9.13
C LYS A 84 1.85 -3.44 8.91
N GLU A 85 1.01 -2.71 8.17
CA GLU A 85 -0.36 -3.12 7.88
C GLU A 85 -0.40 -4.43 7.08
N TYR A 86 0.48 -4.58 6.09
CA TYR A 86 0.65 -5.79 5.29
C TYR A 86 0.97 -7.01 6.17
N PHE A 87 1.96 -6.89 7.06
CA PHE A 87 2.29 -7.98 8.00
C PHE A 87 1.14 -8.28 8.98
N ASN A 88 0.43 -7.26 9.47
CA ASN A 88 -0.74 -7.44 10.33
C ASN A 88 -1.92 -8.09 9.58
N ALA A 89 -2.14 -7.76 8.31
CA ALA A 89 -3.17 -8.35 7.47
C ALA A 89 -2.87 -9.84 7.19
N GLN A 90 -1.62 -10.18 6.87
CA GLN A 90 -1.20 -11.57 6.74
C GLN A 90 -1.41 -12.37 8.02
N LEU A 91 -1.01 -11.80 9.17
CA LEU A 91 -1.17 -12.46 10.46
C LEU A 91 -2.64 -12.65 10.80
N SER A 92 -3.47 -11.64 10.54
CA SER A 92 -4.93 -11.71 10.71
C SER A 92 -5.54 -12.79 9.82
N ASN A 93 -5.09 -12.93 8.57
CA ASN A 93 -5.52 -14.03 7.69
C ASN A 93 -5.19 -15.40 8.27
N ILE A 94 -3.95 -15.59 8.75
CA ILE A 94 -3.55 -16.85 9.39
C ILE A 94 -4.49 -17.18 10.56
N TYR A 95 -4.80 -16.20 11.42
CA TYR A 95 -5.73 -16.41 12.53
C TYR A 95 -7.18 -16.63 12.08
N GLY A 96 -7.65 -15.91 11.07
CA GLY A 96 -8.96 -16.12 10.46
C GLY A 96 -9.12 -17.56 9.97
N TYR A 97 -8.15 -18.07 9.22
CA TYR A 97 -8.16 -19.45 8.73
C TYR A 97 -8.12 -20.47 9.87
N ARG A 98 -7.32 -20.24 10.92
CA ARG A 98 -7.32 -21.11 12.12
C ARG A 98 -8.67 -21.11 12.83
N LYS A 99 -9.29 -19.94 13.05
CA LYS A 99 -10.63 -19.83 13.66
C LYS A 99 -11.65 -20.64 12.85
N ARG A 100 -11.64 -20.47 11.53
CA ARG A 100 -12.50 -21.25 10.61
C ARG A 100 -12.23 -22.76 10.73
N SER A 101 -10.98 -23.20 10.81
CA SER A 101 -10.66 -24.61 10.98
C SER A 101 -11.12 -25.19 12.33
N VAL A 102 -10.97 -24.46 13.44
CA VAL A 102 -11.48 -24.88 14.75
C VAL A 102 -13.01 -25.02 14.70
N MET A 103 -13.69 -24.02 14.11
CA MET A 103 -15.12 -24.04 13.90
C MET A 103 -15.59 -25.25 13.06
N LEU A 104 -14.93 -25.54 11.93
CA LEU A 104 -15.27 -26.69 11.09
C LEU A 104 -15.07 -28.03 11.83
N ARG A 105 -14.03 -28.12 12.68
CA ARG A 105 -13.81 -29.28 13.54
C ARG A 105 -14.95 -29.49 14.55
N GLU A 106 -15.45 -28.41 15.16
CA GLU A 106 -16.60 -28.48 16.06
C GLU A 106 -17.87 -28.96 15.32
N LEU A 107 -18.12 -28.46 14.10
CA LEU A 107 -19.22 -28.95 13.26
C LEU A 107 -19.08 -30.44 12.89
N GLN A 108 -17.86 -30.92 12.65
CA GLN A 108 -17.60 -32.34 12.44
C GLN A 108 -17.95 -33.16 13.69
N GLY A 109 -17.63 -32.65 14.89
CA GLY A 109 -18.06 -33.23 16.17
C GLY A 109 -19.57 -33.33 16.30
N VAL A 110 -20.31 -32.31 15.86
CA VAL A 110 -21.79 -32.31 15.84
C VAL A 110 -22.34 -33.42 14.95
N LEU A 111 -21.70 -33.73 13.82
CA LEU A 111 -22.15 -34.81 12.91
C LEU A 111 -22.17 -36.21 13.56
N VAL A 112 -21.36 -36.41 14.61
CA VAL A 112 -21.30 -37.68 15.37
C VAL A 112 -22.50 -37.80 16.33
N LYS A 113 -23.16 -36.69 16.67
CA LYS A 113 -24.36 -36.67 17.52
C LYS A 113 -25.63 -37.03 16.72
N LYS A 114 -26.72 -37.33 17.43
CA LYS A 114 -28.06 -37.48 16.84
C LYS A 114 -28.62 -36.08 16.56
N ILE A 115 -28.72 -35.71 15.29
CA ILE A 115 -29.12 -34.37 14.83
C ILE A 115 -30.17 -34.45 13.71
N PRO A 116 -30.94 -33.37 13.45
CA PRO A 116 -31.87 -33.30 12.33
C PRO A 116 -31.19 -33.48 10.95
N ASP A 117 -31.88 -34.11 10.01
CA ASP A 117 -31.33 -34.38 8.66
C ASP A 117 -30.99 -33.11 7.88
N GLU A 118 -31.77 -32.04 8.03
CA GLU A 118 -31.49 -30.76 7.37
C GLU A 118 -30.22 -30.10 7.90
N LEU A 119 -30.00 -30.12 9.22
CA LEU A 119 -28.76 -29.66 9.84
C LEU A 119 -27.58 -30.51 9.35
N ARG A 120 -27.74 -31.83 9.29
CA ARG A 120 -26.73 -32.75 8.76
C ARG A 120 -26.35 -32.44 7.32
N LYS A 121 -27.33 -32.19 6.43
CA LYS A 121 -27.07 -31.79 5.03
C LYS A 121 -26.37 -30.43 4.93
N TRP A 122 -26.72 -29.48 5.81
CA TRP A 122 -26.07 -28.18 5.85
C TRP A 122 -24.60 -28.28 6.30
N ILE A 123 -24.32 -28.97 7.41
CA ILE A 123 -22.94 -29.19 7.89
C ILE A 123 -22.11 -29.92 6.83
N LYS A 124 -22.64 -31.00 6.24
CA LYS A 124 -21.93 -31.74 5.20
C LYS A 124 -21.52 -30.86 4.02
N ARG A 125 -22.38 -29.92 3.59
CA ARG A 125 -22.05 -28.97 2.51
C ARG A 125 -20.87 -28.06 2.86
N LEU A 126 -20.75 -27.65 4.13
CA LEU A 126 -19.63 -26.82 4.59
C LEU A 126 -18.30 -27.59 4.69
N LEU A 127 -18.37 -28.90 4.92
CA LEU A 127 -17.19 -29.77 5.08
C LEU A 127 -16.68 -30.38 3.77
N VAL A 128 -17.32 -30.10 2.62
CA VAL A 128 -16.89 -30.65 1.31
C VAL A 128 -15.47 -30.18 0.93
N ASP A 129 -15.00 -29.04 1.45
CA ASP A 129 -13.63 -28.55 1.31
C ASP A 129 -12.77 -28.96 2.53
N ASP A 130 -12.23 -30.17 2.52
CA ASP A 130 -11.47 -30.82 3.62
C ASP A 130 -10.08 -30.21 3.93
N GLU A 131 -9.77 -29.01 3.43
CA GLU A 131 -8.46 -28.37 3.59
C GLU A 131 -8.18 -27.86 5.02
N TRP A 132 -9.17 -27.87 5.91
CA TRP A 132 -9.09 -27.21 7.22
C TRP A 132 -8.17 -27.91 8.22
N ALA A 133 -8.02 -29.24 8.15
CA ALA A 133 -7.10 -30.00 9.00
C ALA A 133 -5.64 -29.71 8.63
N ASP A 134 -5.37 -29.53 7.34
CA ASP A 134 -4.06 -29.10 6.85
C ASP A 134 -3.79 -27.65 7.24
N ILE A 135 -4.76 -26.74 7.11
CA ILE A 135 -4.64 -25.34 7.53
C ILE A 135 -4.15 -25.22 8.98
N LEU A 136 -4.71 -25.97 9.93
CA LEU A 136 -4.23 -25.93 11.33
C LEU A 136 -2.77 -26.33 11.43
N ARG A 137 -2.37 -27.42 10.76
CA ARG A 137 -0.99 -27.91 10.78
C ARG A 137 0.01 -26.93 10.18
N VAL A 138 -0.27 -26.35 9.02
CA VAL A 138 0.66 -25.40 8.36
C VAL A 138 0.57 -23.98 8.89
N SER A 139 -0.49 -23.61 9.62
CA SER A 139 -0.66 -22.26 10.14
C SER A 139 0.40 -21.87 11.17
N ASP A 140 0.85 -22.81 12.02
CA ASP A 140 1.90 -22.60 13.02
C ASP A 140 3.23 -22.24 12.36
N GLU A 141 3.64 -23.00 11.34
CA GLU A 141 4.86 -22.73 10.57
C GLU A 141 4.76 -21.40 9.80
N LYS A 142 3.61 -21.12 9.19
CA LYS A 142 3.36 -19.85 8.48
C LYS A 142 3.42 -18.65 9.44
N GLU A 143 2.79 -18.74 10.60
CA GLU A 143 2.85 -17.71 11.63
C GLU A 143 4.29 -17.50 12.08
N GLU A 144 5.03 -18.56 12.43
CA GLU A 144 6.40 -18.40 12.91
C GLU A 144 7.30 -17.76 11.85
N ASN A 145 7.17 -18.18 10.59
CA ASN A 145 7.91 -17.60 9.48
C ASN A 145 7.57 -16.11 9.30
N LEU A 146 6.28 -15.76 9.33
CA LEU A 146 5.81 -14.37 9.24
C LEU A 146 6.36 -13.52 10.39
N MET A 147 6.31 -14.04 11.63
CA MET A 147 6.83 -13.38 12.82
C MET A 147 8.36 -13.19 12.75
N ARG A 148 9.08 -14.08 12.08
CA ARG A 148 10.53 -13.96 11.85
C ARG A 148 10.84 -12.88 10.80
N GLN A 149 10.09 -12.86 9.70
CA GLN A 149 10.20 -11.86 8.65
C GLN A 149 9.90 -10.46 9.19
N ALA A 150 8.78 -10.29 9.90
CA ALA A 150 8.41 -9.02 10.51
C ALA A 150 9.49 -8.52 11.48
N ARG A 151 10.03 -9.40 12.34
CA ARG A 151 11.12 -9.06 13.25
C ARG A 151 12.38 -8.61 12.53
N SER A 152 12.75 -9.25 11.41
CA SER A 152 13.90 -8.83 10.60
C SER A 152 13.72 -7.43 9.99
N LYS A 153 12.47 -6.96 9.88
CA LYS A 153 12.06 -5.63 9.42
C LYS A 153 11.82 -4.63 10.56
N GLY A 154 12.02 -5.03 11.82
CA GLY A 154 11.73 -4.20 12.99
C GLY A 154 10.24 -4.06 13.31
N ILE A 155 9.38 -4.87 12.69
CA ILE A 155 7.92 -4.83 12.87
C ILE A 155 7.54 -5.77 14.02
N SER A 156 6.89 -5.21 15.04
CA SER A 156 6.37 -5.97 16.17
C SER A 156 4.94 -6.42 15.87
N LEU A 157 4.75 -7.72 15.77
CA LEU A 157 3.43 -8.34 15.62
C LEU A 157 2.95 -8.93 16.94
N THR A 158 1.65 -8.84 17.19
CA THR A 158 1.04 -9.42 18.40
C THR A 158 0.35 -10.73 18.06
N LYS A 159 0.79 -11.80 18.74
CA LYS A 159 0.14 -13.09 18.59
C LYS A 159 -1.27 -13.07 19.19
N GLN A 160 -2.21 -13.67 18.49
CA GLN A 160 -3.56 -13.91 18.99
C GLN A 160 -3.65 -15.33 19.56
N THR A 161 -4.33 -15.47 20.69
CA THR A 161 -4.75 -16.77 21.21
C THR A 161 -6.17 -17.02 20.75
N ILE A 162 -6.38 -18.13 20.04
CA ILE A 162 -7.72 -18.57 19.66
C ILE A 162 -8.24 -19.44 20.80
N ASP A 163 -9.25 -18.95 21.51
CA ASP A 163 -9.98 -19.75 22.50
C ASP A 163 -10.92 -20.73 21.78
N PRO A 164 -10.70 -22.06 21.84
CA PRO A 164 -11.60 -23.02 21.19
C PRO A 164 -13.00 -23.05 21.82
N GLU A 165 -13.14 -22.65 23.08
CA GLU A 165 -14.43 -22.63 23.79
C GLU A 165 -15.44 -21.70 23.11
N GLN A 166 -14.95 -20.65 22.43
CA GLN A 166 -15.80 -19.72 21.70
C GLN A 166 -16.54 -20.38 20.52
N PHE A 167 -16.16 -21.58 20.08
CA PHE A 167 -16.79 -22.31 18.98
C PHE A 167 -17.55 -23.54 19.44
N LYS A 168 -17.53 -23.86 20.74
CA LYS A 168 -18.22 -25.04 21.25
C LYS A 168 -19.72 -24.95 21.02
N VAL A 169 -20.26 -26.07 20.57
CA VAL A 169 -21.69 -26.29 20.39
C VAL A 169 -22.29 -26.78 21.70
N ASP A 170 -23.08 -25.92 22.34
CA ASP A 170 -23.98 -26.32 23.42
C ASP A 170 -25.04 -27.30 22.90
N ASP A 171 -25.72 -28.02 23.78
CA ASP A 171 -26.69 -29.06 23.40
C ASP A 171 -27.92 -28.54 22.64
N ASP A 172 -28.08 -27.21 22.53
CA ASP A 172 -29.12 -26.57 21.75
C ASP A 172 -28.79 -26.57 20.25
N LEU A 173 -29.29 -27.60 19.57
CA LEU A 173 -29.11 -27.81 18.13
C LEU A 173 -29.82 -26.77 17.26
N ASP A 174 -30.82 -26.05 17.79
CA ASP A 174 -31.58 -25.08 17.01
C ASP A 174 -30.77 -23.81 16.76
N LEU A 175 -29.85 -23.45 17.66
CA LEU A 175 -28.99 -22.27 17.56
C LEU A 175 -27.67 -22.51 16.82
N VAL A 176 -27.30 -23.77 16.56
CA VAL A 176 -26.04 -24.14 15.89
C VAL A 176 -25.94 -23.51 14.52
N ARG A 177 -27.02 -23.57 13.73
CA ARG A 177 -27.00 -23.05 12.36
C ARG A 177 -26.79 -21.54 12.33
N ASP A 178 -27.52 -20.81 13.16
CA ASP A 178 -27.48 -19.35 13.17
C ASP A 178 -26.12 -18.84 13.64
N ARG A 179 -25.64 -19.35 14.78
CA ARG A 179 -24.32 -18.97 15.35
C ARG A 179 -23.17 -19.21 14.37
N PHE A 180 -23.15 -20.38 13.71
CA PHE A 180 -22.08 -20.68 12.75
C PHE A 180 -22.22 -19.92 11.43
N THR A 181 -23.44 -19.55 11.05
CA THR A 181 -23.66 -18.66 9.90
C THR A 181 -23.08 -17.27 10.19
N ASP A 182 -23.31 -16.73 11.39
CA ASP A 182 -22.72 -15.45 11.81
C ASP A 182 -21.20 -15.48 11.82
N TYR A 183 -20.59 -16.56 12.33
CA TYR A 183 -19.13 -16.73 12.28
C TYR A 183 -18.60 -16.79 10.84
N LEU A 184 -19.28 -17.51 9.94
CA LEU A 184 -18.88 -17.60 8.53
C LEU A 184 -18.98 -16.24 7.82
N ASN A 185 -20.03 -15.47 8.10
CA ASN A 185 -20.19 -14.12 7.57
C ASN A 185 -19.08 -13.18 8.10
N GLY A 186 -18.82 -13.22 9.40
CA GLY A 186 -17.73 -12.46 10.03
C GLY A 186 -16.36 -12.80 9.46
N PHE A 187 -16.05 -14.09 9.30
CA PHE A 187 -14.82 -14.57 8.66
C PHE A 187 -14.68 -14.03 7.23
N THR A 188 -15.74 -14.11 6.43
CA THR A 188 -15.71 -13.66 5.02
C THR A 188 -15.45 -12.16 4.94
N ALA A 189 -16.04 -11.36 5.82
CA ALA A 189 -15.78 -9.93 5.89
C ALA A 189 -14.34 -9.61 6.35
N GLU A 190 -13.83 -10.32 7.35
CA GLU A 190 -12.46 -10.17 7.86
C GLU A 190 -11.41 -10.47 6.79
N ILE A 191 -11.54 -11.61 6.10
CA ILE A 191 -10.62 -12.01 5.01
C ILE A 191 -10.68 -11.05 3.83
N ARG A 192 -11.86 -10.57 3.46
CA ARG A 192 -11.99 -9.61 2.35
C ARG A 192 -11.23 -8.32 2.66
N LYS A 193 -11.39 -7.78 3.87
CA LYS A 193 -10.72 -6.54 4.29
C LYS A 193 -9.20 -6.68 4.26
N THR A 194 -8.67 -7.80 4.75
CA THR A 194 -7.23 -8.05 4.76
C THR A 194 -6.69 -8.29 3.35
N GLU A 195 -7.42 -8.98 2.47
CA GLU A 195 -7.03 -9.14 1.06
C GLU A 195 -6.96 -7.80 0.32
N GLU A 196 -7.88 -6.87 0.59
CA GLU A 196 -7.82 -5.50 0.04
C GLU A 196 -6.53 -4.78 0.44
N ILE A 197 -6.11 -4.89 1.71
CA ILE A 197 -4.84 -4.32 2.22
C ILE A 197 -3.64 -4.99 1.54
N LEU A 198 -3.66 -6.31 1.37
CA LEU A 198 -2.54 -7.04 0.76
C LEU A 198 -2.33 -6.66 -0.72
N CYS A 199 -3.41 -6.30 -1.42
CA CYS A 199 -3.34 -5.82 -2.80
C CYS A 199 -2.82 -4.38 -2.92
N ALA A 200 -3.13 -3.50 -1.96
CA ALA A 200 -2.74 -2.08 -2.01
C ALA A 200 -1.25 -1.82 -1.75
N PHE A 201 -0.51 -2.80 -1.20
CA PHE A 201 0.89 -2.65 -0.80
C PHE A 201 1.89 -2.51 -1.98
N SER A 202 1.51 -2.87 -3.21
CA SER A 202 2.46 -3.05 -4.32
C SER A 202 3.06 -1.76 -4.88
N ASP A 203 2.38 -0.62 -4.78
CA ASP A 203 2.71 0.55 -5.60
C ASP A 203 3.74 1.51 -4.96
N ILE A 204 3.78 1.60 -3.62
CA ILE A 204 4.66 2.54 -2.89
C ILE A 204 6.16 2.26 -3.11
N PRO A 205 6.64 0.99 -3.12
CA PRO A 205 8.05 0.69 -3.40
C PRO A 205 8.54 1.21 -4.76
N GLU A 206 7.72 1.07 -5.80
CA GLU A 206 8.07 1.51 -7.15
C GLU A 206 8.21 3.03 -7.20
N MET A 207 7.29 3.76 -6.56
CA MET A 207 7.36 5.21 -6.45
C MET A 207 8.59 5.69 -5.67
N CYS A 208 8.94 5.02 -4.56
CA CYS A 208 10.18 5.32 -3.83
C CYS A 208 11.42 5.19 -4.73
N GLN A 209 11.49 4.12 -5.51
CA GLN A 209 12.61 3.86 -6.41
C GLN A 209 12.70 4.89 -7.54
N SER A 210 11.57 5.28 -8.14
CA SER A 210 11.52 6.34 -9.15
C SER A 210 12.01 7.68 -8.59
N VAL A 211 11.59 8.05 -7.37
CA VAL A 211 12.07 9.29 -6.73
C VAL A 211 13.58 9.26 -6.52
N GLU A 212 14.16 8.15 -6.03
CA GLU A 212 15.61 8.03 -5.82
C GLU A 212 16.40 8.12 -7.15
N ASN A 213 15.88 7.52 -8.21
CA ASN A 213 16.47 7.59 -9.55
C ASN A 213 16.43 9.02 -10.09
N LEU A 214 15.28 9.69 -9.99
CA LEU A 214 15.08 11.06 -10.44
C LEU A 214 15.93 12.06 -9.67
N LEU A 215 16.06 11.90 -8.34
CA LEU A 215 16.97 12.72 -7.54
C LEU A 215 18.39 12.65 -8.08
N THR A 216 18.90 11.43 -8.29
CA THR A 216 20.25 11.21 -8.83
C THR A 216 20.39 11.82 -10.23
N PHE A 217 19.39 11.66 -11.09
CA PHE A 217 19.40 12.19 -12.46
C PHE A 217 19.40 13.73 -12.47
N LEU A 218 18.52 14.37 -11.70
CA LEU A 218 18.37 15.81 -11.67
C LEU A 218 19.56 16.49 -10.97
N GLU A 219 20.16 15.88 -9.95
CA GLU A 219 21.38 16.39 -9.34
C GLU A 219 22.51 16.48 -10.36
N ASN A 220 22.71 15.43 -11.16
CA ASN A 220 23.70 15.42 -12.24
C ASN A 220 23.34 16.42 -13.34
N THR A 221 22.07 16.55 -13.69
CA THR A 221 21.58 17.47 -14.72
C THR A 221 21.75 18.93 -14.29
N SER A 222 21.56 19.26 -13.01
CA SER A 222 21.72 20.61 -12.46
C SER A 222 23.15 21.17 -12.60
N LEU A 223 24.14 20.30 -12.78
CA LEU A 223 25.55 20.65 -13.02
C LEU A 223 25.85 20.96 -14.49
N SER A 224 24.95 20.59 -15.40
CA SER A 224 25.11 20.77 -16.85
C SER A 224 24.55 22.09 -17.38
N PHE A 225 23.75 22.79 -16.57
CA PHE A 225 23.28 24.14 -16.88
C PHE A 225 24.34 25.17 -16.47
N PRO A 226 24.63 26.19 -17.31
CA PRO A 226 25.42 27.33 -16.87
C PRO A 226 24.75 27.98 -15.65
N ASP A 227 25.54 28.55 -14.73
CA ASP A 227 24.98 29.36 -13.64
C ASP A 227 24.01 30.37 -14.23
N ASP A 228 22.81 30.48 -13.66
CA ASP A 228 21.85 31.53 -14.02
C ASP A 228 22.58 32.85 -13.76
N SER A 229 23.18 33.40 -14.81
CA SER A 229 24.00 34.58 -14.74
C SER A 229 23.14 35.69 -14.17
N ILE A 230 23.51 36.11 -12.96
CA ILE A 230 22.98 37.29 -12.30
C ILE A 230 23.21 38.44 -13.28
N ASN A 231 22.18 38.83 -14.04
CA ASN A 231 22.14 40.13 -14.69
C ASN A 231 21.89 41.15 -13.58
N GLU A 232 22.92 41.40 -12.78
CA GLU A 232 23.09 42.64 -12.04
C GLU A 232 23.06 43.75 -13.09
N ILE A 233 21.92 44.44 -13.15
CA ILE A 233 21.80 45.68 -13.89
C ILE A 233 22.72 46.66 -13.16
N GLU A 234 23.95 46.81 -13.65
CA GLU A 234 24.79 47.96 -13.34
C GLU A 234 24.07 49.21 -13.89
N GLU A 235 23.27 49.86 -13.05
CA GLU A 235 22.92 51.26 -13.25
C GLU A 235 24.22 52.06 -13.26
N SER A 236 24.63 52.48 -14.46
CA SER A 236 25.73 53.42 -14.64
C SER A 236 25.37 54.75 -13.98
N PRO A 237 26.22 55.33 -13.12
CA PRO A 237 25.95 56.65 -12.58
C PRO A 237 26.11 57.69 -13.69
N ASP A 238 25.04 58.46 -13.93
CA ASP A 238 25.05 59.69 -14.72
C ASP A 238 26.16 60.63 -14.20
N VAL A 239 27.20 60.83 -14.99
CA VAL A 239 28.20 61.87 -14.75
C VAL A 239 27.80 63.09 -15.57
N HIS A 240 27.14 64.04 -14.91
CA HIS A 240 26.99 65.40 -15.40
C HIS A 240 28.35 66.10 -15.48
N HIS A 241 28.71 66.58 -16.67
CA HIS A 241 29.57 67.75 -16.85
C HIS A 241 29.18 68.53 -18.11
#